data_AF-A0A511MY98-F1
#
_entry.id   AF-A0A511MY98-F1
#
_cell.length_a   1.000
_cell.length_b   1.000
_cell.length_c   1.000
_cell.angle_alpha   90.00
_cell.angle_beta   90.00
_cell.angle_gamma   90.00
#
_symmetry.space_group_name_H-M   'P 1'
#
loop_
_entity.id
_entity.type
_entity.pdbx_description
1 polymer ?
#
loop_
_entity_poly.entity_id
_entity_poly.type
_entity_poly.pdbx_seq_one_letter_code
_entity_poly.pdbx_strand_id
1 'polypeptide(L)'
;MALPKKLKGYRKISHQGQAYRWILLPGARQSILKVIPETAGQTLQVTLTDWTDPWLQSPGEGTRNQPLQITPGVVGSILQQALQGGWQPQQPQAPFQLSYTQQQLMALSK
;
A
#
# COMPACT_ATOMS: atom_id res chain seq x y z
N MET A 1 12.19 1.49 23.06
CA MET A 1 12.37 2.26 21.80
C MET A 1 11.08 3.02 21.53
N ALA A 2 11.14 4.35 21.48
CA ALA A 2 9.93 5.18 21.39
C ALA A 2 9.36 5.18 19.96
N LEU A 3 8.13 4.70 19.81
CA LEU A 3 7.38 4.84 18.56
C LEU A 3 7.07 6.32 18.28
N PRO A 4 7.24 6.83 17.05
CA PRO A 4 6.90 8.22 16.73
C PRO A 4 5.41 8.46 16.97
N LYS A 5 5.12 9.45 17.83
CA LYS A 5 3.77 9.93 18.14
C LYS A 5 3.12 10.45 16.84
N LYS A 6 2.03 9.77 16.44
CA LYS A 6 1.01 10.11 15.40
C LYS A 6 1.07 9.26 14.13
N LEU A 7 0.66 8.00 14.25
CA LEU A 7 0.27 7.13 13.13
C LEU A 7 -1.19 7.38 12.73
N LYS A 8 -1.59 8.64 12.58
CA LYS A 8 -2.96 8.97 12.15
C LYS A 8 -3.13 8.50 10.70
N GLY A 9 -4.12 7.64 10.44
CA GLY A 9 -4.41 7.09 9.11
C GLY A 9 -3.69 5.78 8.76
N TYR A 10 -2.74 5.32 9.57
CA TYR A 10 -2.15 3.99 9.39
C TYR A 10 -3.08 2.90 9.94
N ARG A 11 -3.23 1.82 9.18
CA ARG A 11 -3.99 0.64 9.53
C ARG A 11 -3.03 -0.50 9.84
N LYS A 12 -3.40 -1.37 10.79
CA LYS A 12 -2.60 -2.54 11.15
C LYS A 12 -2.98 -3.76 10.31
N ILE A 13 -2.02 -4.64 10.08
CA ILE A 13 -2.23 -5.96 9.50
C ILE A 13 -1.17 -6.93 10.04
N SER A 14 -1.56 -8.16 10.31
CA SER A 14 -0.63 -9.24 10.61
C SER A 14 -0.58 -10.21 9.43
N HIS A 15 0.62 -10.56 8.97
CA HIS A 15 0.83 -11.53 7.89
C HIS A 15 1.98 -12.46 8.28
N GLN A 16 1.74 -13.77 8.25
CA GLN A 16 2.72 -14.81 8.63
C GLN A 16 3.40 -14.57 10.00
N GLY A 17 2.63 -14.12 11.00
CA GLY A 17 3.14 -13.88 12.35
C GLY A 17 3.94 -12.58 12.51
N GLN A 18 4.14 -11.79 11.46
CA GLN A 18 4.73 -10.45 11.53
C GLN A 18 3.64 -9.37 11.49
N ALA A 19 3.83 -8.33 12.32
CA ALA A 19 2.94 -7.19 12.36
C ALA A 19 3.47 -6.06 11.45
N TYR A 20 2.57 -5.52 10.64
CA TYR A 20 2.83 -4.42 9.73
C TYR A 20 1.81 -3.30 9.93
N ARG A 21 2.18 -2.12 9.47
CA ARG A 21 1.29 -0.97 9.34
C ARG A 21 1.29 -0.48 7.92
N TRP A 22 0.12 -0.12 7.41
CA TRP A 22 -0.01 0.37 6.06
C TRP A 22 -0.83 1.64 5.99
N ILE A 23 -0.55 2.47 4.99
CA ILE A 23 -1.28 3.70 4.70
C ILE A 23 -1.39 3.87 3.18
N LEU A 24 -2.57 4.26 2.73
CA LEU A 24 -2.76 4.73 1.36
C LEU A 24 -2.54 6.25 1.33
N LEU A 25 -1.63 6.68 0.48
CA LEU A 25 -1.34 8.08 0.20
C LEU A 25 -1.89 8.38 -1.20
N PRO A 26 -3.14 8.89 -1.29
CA PRO A 26 -3.69 9.29 -2.57
C PRO A 26 -2.87 10.45 -3.15
N GLY A 27 -2.63 10.43 -4.46
CA GLY A 27 -1.89 11.47 -5.15
C GLY A 27 -2.59 11.93 -6.42
N ALA A 28 -2.21 13.12 -6.90
CA ALA A 28 -2.84 13.74 -8.07
C ALA A 28 -2.60 12.97 -9.39
N ARG A 29 -1.50 12.22 -9.49
CA ARG A 29 -1.12 11.45 -10.70
C ARG A 29 -1.05 9.95 -10.47
N GLN A 30 -0.63 9.56 -9.28
CA GLN A 30 -0.51 8.17 -8.86
C GLN A 30 -0.60 8.17 -7.34
N SER A 31 -1.06 7.07 -6.79
CA SER A 31 -1.17 6.92 -5.35
C SER A 31 -0.21 5.88 -4.84
N ILE A 32 0.15 6.00 -3.57
CA ILE A 32 1.18 5.17 -2.98
C ILE A 32 0.60 4.45 -1.77
N LEU A 33 0.56 3.12 -1.82
CA LEU A 33 0.35 2.30 -0.64
C LEU A 33 1.72 2.02 -0.01
N LYS A 34 1.95 2.52 1.20
CA LYS A 34 3.15 2.21 1.98
C LYS A 34 2.82 1.15 3.01
N VAL A 35 3.67 0.13 3.13
CA VAL A 35 3.60 -0.87 4.19
C VAL A 35 4.93 -0.91 4.92
N ILE A 36 4.87 -0.74 6.24
CA ILE A 36 6.02 -0.60 7.12
C ILE A 36 5.95 -1.72 8.17
N PRO A 37 7.02 -2.51 8.36
CA PRO A 37 7.09 -3.45 9.47
C PRO A 37 7.03 -2.71 10.82
N GLU A 38 6.36 -3.29 11.82
CA GLU A 38 6.36 -2.70 13.18
C GLU A 38 7.73 -2.80 13.84
N THR A 39 8.53 -3.78 13.43
CA THR A 39 9.97 -3.87 13.70
C THR A 39 10.75 -3.07 12.67
N ALA A 40 11.91 -2.51 13.05
CA ALA A 40 12.77 -1.83 12.08
C ALA A 40 13.14 -2.79 10.92
N GLY A 41 13.01 -2.32 9.67
CA GLY A 41 13.30 -3.13 8.49
C GLY A 41 12.87 -2.47 7.18
N GLN A 42 12.88 -3.22 6.08
CA GLN A 42 12.62 -2.69 4.74
C GLN A 42 11.14 -2.29 4.58
N THR A 43 10.91 -1.05 4.19
CA THR A 43 9.56 -0.59 3.83
C THR A 43 9.17 -1.12 2.45
N LEU A 44 7.91 -1.53 2.28
CA LEU A 44 7.32 -1.83 0.99
C LEU A 44 6.56 -0.60 0.50
N GLN A 45 6.90 -0.13 -0.70
CA GLN A 45 6.21 0.95 -1.38
C GLN A 45 5.53 0.42 -2.63
N VAL A 46 4.22 0.61 -2.72
CA VAL A 46 3.41 0.13 -3.82
C VAL A 46 2.84 1.33 -4.56
N THR A 47 3.24 1.50 -5.81
CA THR A 47 2.76 2.57 -6.69
C THR A 47 1.53 2.10 -7.44
N LEU A 48 0.46 2.88 -7.37
CA LEU A 48 -0.79 2.67 -8.10
C LEU A 48 -0.81 3.63 -9.28
N THR A 49 -0.35 3.16 -10.43
CA THR A 49 -0.03 4.02 -11.60
C THR A 49 -1.27 4.65 -12.22
N ASP A 50 -2.40 3.96 -12.16
CA ASP A 50 -3.64 4.37 -12.82
C ASP A 50 -4.71 4.82 -11.82
N TRP A 51 -4.32 5.09 -10.56
CA TRP A 51 -5.26 5.53 -9.53
C TRP A 51 -4.83 6.87 -8.93
N THR A 52 -5.70 7.87 -9.09
CA THR A 52 -5.50 9.22 -8.55
C THR A 52 -6.54 9.53 -7.48
N ASP A 53 -6.29 10.57 -6.68
CA ASP A 53 -7.23 10.99 -5.65
C ASP A 53 -8.61 11.32 -6.27
N PRO A 54 -9.69 10.59 -5.90
CA PRO A 54 -11.01 10.81 -6.45
C PRO A 54 -11.58 12.19 -6.09
N TRP A 55 -11.09 12.82 -5.03
CA TRP A 55 -11.52 14.16 -4.60
C TRP A 55 -10.83 15.29 -5.36
N LEU A 56 -9.78 14.98 -6.12
CA LEU A 56 -9.11 15.93 -7.02
C LEU A 56 -9.68 15.90 -8.44
N GLN A 57 -10.62 15.00 -8.74
CA GLN A 57 -11.25 14.92 -10.05
C GLN A 57 -12.22 16.08 -10.27
N SER A 58 -12.06 16.78 -11.40
CA SER A 58 -12.94 17.88 -11.78
C SER A 58 -14.26 17.35 -12.36
N PRO A 59 -15.39 18.02 -12.15
CA PRO A 59 -16.67 17.63 -12.75
C PRO A 59 -16.55 17.65 -14.29
N GLY A 60 -16.60 16.47 -14.91
CA GLY A 60 -16.44 16.29 -16.36
C GLY A 60 -15.46 15.18 -16.74
N GLU A 61 -14.52 14.84 -15.84
CA GLU A 61 -13.74 13.61 -15.95
C GLU A 61 -14.60 12.45 -15.43
N GLY A 62 -15.45 11.89 -16.30
CA GLY A 62 -16.36 10.78 -15.94
C GLY A 62 -15.67 9.69 -15.14
N THR A 63 -16.42 9.03 -14.23
CA THR A 63 -16.04 8.00 -13.22
C THR A 63 -14.75 7.21 -13.49
N ARG A 64 -13.59 7.87 -13.51
CA ARG A 64 -12.31 7.23 -13.81
C ARG A 64 -11.75 6.55 -12.58
N ASN A 65 -12.03 7.09 -11.39
CA ASN A 65 -11.58 6.55 -10.12
C ASN A 65 -12.76 6.26 -9.21
N GLN A 66 -13.19 5.00 -9.15
CA GLN A 66 -13.97 4.56 -8.00
C GLN A 66 -13.10 4.64 -6.73
N PRO A 67 -13.69 4.92 -5.55
CA PRO A 67 -12.95 4.90 -4.30
C PRO A 67 -12.27 3.54 -4.13
N LEU A 68 -10.94 3.53 -4.10
CA LEU A 68 -10.19 2.30 -3.99
C LEU A 68 -10.36 1.70 -2.60
N GLN A 69 -11.09 0.60 -2.52
CA GLN A 69 -11.24 -0.12 -1.27
C GLN A 69 -10.03 -1.05 -1.06
N ILE A 70 -8.93 -0.49 -0.54
CA ILE A 70 -7.81 -1.31 -0.05
C ILE A 70 -8.27 -2.00 1.24
N THR A 71 -8.52 -3.31 1.16
CA THR A 71 -8.86 -4.15 2.32
C THR A 71 -7.60 -4.81 2.89
N PRO A 72 -7.64 -5.28 4.16
CA PRO A 72 -6.54 -6.09 4.69
C PRO A 72 -6.23 -7.33 3.84
N GLY A 73 -7.22 -7.94 3.19
CA GLY A 73 -7.02 -9.08 2.29
C GLY A 73 -6.13 -8.71 1.10
N VAL A 74 -6.43 -7.60 0.42
CA VAL A 74 -5.61 -7.07 -0.68
C VAL A 74 -4.17 -6.80 -0.22
N VAL A 75 -4.01 -6.16 0.94
CA VAL A 75 -2.67 -5.91 1.51
C VAL A 75 -1.94 -7.21 1.82
N GLY A 76 -2.65 -8.23 2.32
CA GLY A 76 -2.11 -9.59 2.53
C GLY A 76 -1.59 -10.23 1.23
N SER A 77 -2.35 -10.13 0.15
CA SER A 77 -1.94 -10.64 -1.17
C SER A 77 -0.71 -9.89 -1.72
N ILE A 78 -0.67 -8.56 -1.54
CA ILE A 78 0.48 -7.72 -1.90
C ILE A 78 1.72 -8.12 -1.08
N LEU A 79 1.58 -8.34 0.23
CA LEU A 79 2.68 -8.78 1.09
C LEU A 79 3.21 -10.14 0.63
N GLN A 80 2.34 -11.07 0.30
CA GLN A 80 2.73 -12.38 -0.23
C GLN A 80 3.50 -12.23 -1.55
N GLN A 81 3.03 -11.41 -2.49
CA GLN A 81 3.74 -11.15 -3.76
C GLN A 81 5.08 -10.46 -3.54
N ALA A 82 5.16 -9.51 -2.62
CA ALA A 82 6.41 -8.84 -2.28
C ALA A 82 7.44 -9.84 -1.71
N LEU A 83 7.02 -10.71 -0.80
CA LEU A 83 7.88 -11.76 -0.24
C LEU A 83 8.38 -12.72 -1.33
N GLN A 84 7.49 -13.14 -2.25
CA GLN A 84 7.87 -13.96 -3.41
C GLN A 84 8.82 -13.21 -4.36
N GLY A 85 8.70 -11.89 -4.46
CA GLY A 85 9.57 -11.00 -5.23
C GLY A 85 10.90 -10.66 -4.55
N GLY A 86 11.18 -11.21 -3.35
CA GLY A 86 12.44 -11.00 -2.65
C GLY A 86 12.46 -9.80 -1.70
N TRP A 87 11.31 -9.25 -1.31
CA TRP A 87 11.22 -8.25 -0.25
C TRP A 87 11.66 -8.84 1.10
N GLN A 88 12.52 -8.12 1.83
CA GLN A 88 13.11 -8.57 3.09
C GLN A 88 12.71 -7.64 4.23
N PRO A 89 11.52 -7.83 4.84
CA PRO A 89 10.97 -6.92 5.85
C PRO A 89 11.79 -6.78 7.12
N GLN A 90 12.75 -7.68 7.36
CA GLN A 90 13.61 -7.65 8.55
C GLN A 90 14.93 -6.90 8.33
N GLN A 91 15.30 -6.61 7.08
CA GLN A 91 16.56 -5.95 6.78
C GLN A 91 16.32 -4.47 6.50
N PRO A 92 16.95 -3.54 7.24
CA PRO A 92 16.82 -2.12 6.95
C PRO A 92 17.56 -1.80 5.63
N GLN A 93 16.81 -1.74 4.54
CA GLN A 93 17.29 -1.42 3.20
C GLN A 93 16.43 -0.33 2.55
N ALA A 94 16.83 0.10 1.35
CA ALA A 94 16.02 0.98 0.51
C ALA A 94 14.61 0.38 0.32
N PRO A 95 13.55 1.22 0.22
CA PRO A 95 12.19 0.72 0.06
C PRO A 95 12.07 -0.23 -1.12
N PHE A 96 11.46 -1.40 -0.90
CA PHE A 96 11.12 -2.32 -1.97
C PHE A 96 9.94 -1.76 -2.74
N GLN A 97 10.03 -1.73 -4.08
CA GLN A 97 9.03 -1.08 -4.92
C GLN A 97 8.24 -2.10 -5.72
N LEU A 98 6.93 -2.01 -5.64
CA LEU A 98 5.99 -2.70 -6.53
C LEU A 98 5.12 -1.68 -7.25
N SER A 99 4.62 -2.05 -8.41
CA SER A 99 3.69 -1.22 -9.18
C SER A 99 2.49 -2.06 -9.58
N TYR A 100 1.29 -1.52 -9.35
CA TYR A 100 0.04 -2.16 -9.79
C TYR A 100 -0.80 -1.18 -10.58
N THR A 101 -1.43 -1.70 -11.63
CA THR A 101 -2.58 -1.05 -12.26
C THR A 101 -3.83 -1.30 -11.43
N GLN A 102 -4.88 -0.50 -11.68
CA GLN A 102 -6.16 -0.71 -11.01
C GLN A 102 -6.71 -2.13 -11.26
N GLN A 103 -6.59 -2.64 -12.49
CA GLN A 103 -7.07 -3.97 -12.86
C GLN A 103 -6.34 -5.08 -12.08
N GLN A 104 -5.02 -4.97 -11.95
CA GLN A 104 -4.22 -5.94 -11.19
C GLN A 104 -4.61 -5.92 -9.71
N LEU A 105 -4.84 -4.74 -9.14
CA LEU A 105 -5.23 -4.64 -7.73
C LEU A 105 -6.65 -5.18 -7.48
N MET A 106 -7.59 -4.96 -8.40
CA MET A 106 -8.93 -5.55 -8.32
C MET A 106 -8.88 -7.08 -8.41
N ALA A 107 -7.95 -7.66 -9.18
CA ALA A 107 -7.77 -9.10 -9.21
C ALA A 107 -7.33 -9.69 -7.85
N LEU A 108 -6.66 -8.90 -7.00
CA LEU A 108 -6.25 -9.30 -5.64
C LEU A 108 -7.38 -9.21 -4.60
N SER A 109 -8.50 -8.57 -4.96
CA SER A 109 -9.65 -8.39 -4.07
C SER A 109 -10.74 -9.47 -4.19
N LYS A 110 -10.59 -10.40 -5.14
CA LYS A 110 -11.49 -11.55 -5.35
C LYS A 110 -11.02 -12.76 -4.55
#